data_AF-A0A382H5W0-F1
#
_entry.id   AF-A0A382H5W0-F1
#
_cell.length_a   1.000
_cell.length_b   1.000
_cell.length_c   1.000
_cell.angle_alpha   90.00
_cell.angle_beta   90.00
_cell.angle_gamma   90.00
#
_symmetry.space_group_name_H-M   'P 1'
#
loop_
_entity.id
_entity.type
_entity.pdbx_description
1 polymer ?
#
loop_
_entity_poly.entity_id
_entity_poly.type
_entity_poly.pdbx_seq_one_letter_code
_entity_poly.pdbx_strand_id
1 'polypeptide(L)' 'MIFEMAKSYSGFKLSQQQSISELNSLALLFTHLKTGAEVLVVENDDDNKVFSVT' A
#
# COMPACT_ATOMS: atom_id res chain seq x y z
N MET A 1 -2.56 2.76 9.72
CA MET A 1 -1.95 4.12 9.81
C MET A 1 -2.65 4.99 8.77
N ILE A 2 -2.75 6.32 8.93
CA ILE A 2 -3.37 7.14 7.89
C ILE A 2 -2.32 7.55 6.86
N PHE A 3 -2.46 7.07 5.62
CA PHE A 3 -1.64 7.48 4.48
C PHE A 3 -2.39 8.51 3.64
N GLU A 4 -1.64 9.47 3.07
CA GLU A 4 -2.20 10.55 2.25
C GLU A 4 -1.81 10.37 0.79
N MET A 5 -2.78 10.59 -0.12
CA MET A 5 -2.56 10.53 -1.55
C MET A 5 -1.43 11.46 -1.99
N ALA A 6 -0.57 10.97 -2.90
CA ALA A 6 0.60 11.66 -3.43
C ALA A 6 1.69 12.04 -2.41
N LYS A 7 1.55 11.67 -1.12
CA LYS A 7 2.59 11.86 -0.11
C LYS A 7 3.65 10.77 -0.20
N SER A 8 4.87 11.10 0.22
CA SER A 8 6.02 10.21 0.17
C SER A 8 6.44 9.73 1.56
N TYR A 9 6.77 8.45 1.66
CA TYR A 9 7.13 7.73 2.87
C TYR A 9 8.32 6.83 2.55
N SER A 10 9.46 7.02 3.22
CA SER A 10 10.66 6.17 3.04
C SER A 10 11.09 5.98 1.57
N GLY A 11 10.92 7.00 0.73
CA GLY A 11 11.25 6.94 -0.70
C GLY A 11 10.14 6.38 -1.60
N PHE A 12 9.00 5.97 -1.04
CA PHE A 12 7.82 5.50 -1.77
C PHE A 12 6.72 6.55 -1.77
N LYS A 13 6.07 6.78 -2.90
CA LYS A 13 4.94 7.70 -3.02
C LYS A 13 3.64 6.91 -3.13
N LEU A 14 2.62 7.29 -2.36
CA LEU A 14 1.27 6.72 -2.53
C LEU A 14 0.70 7.20 -3.86
N SER A 15 0.56 6.28 -4.81
CA SER A 15 0.05 6.55 -6.16
C SER A 15 -1.43 6.24 -6.29
N GLN A 16 -1.95 5.27 -5.52
CA GLN A 16 -3.35 4.88 -5.55
C GLN A 16 -3.83 4.38 -4.18
N GLN A 17 -5.11 4.62 -3.89
CA GLN A 17 -5.82 4.11 -2.73
C GLN A 17 -7.21 3.65 -3.14
N GLN A 18 -7.63 2.46 -2.70
CA GLN A 18 -8.93 1.89 -3.03
C GLN A 18 -9.47 1.03 -1.88
N SER A 19 -10.74 1.23 -1.51
CA SER A 19 -11.47 0.32 -0.63
C SER A 19 -11.99 -0.88 -1.44
N ILE A 20 -11.83 -2.09 -0.91
CA ILE A 20 -12.30 -3.35 -1.51
C ILE A 20 -13.29 -3.98 -0.53
N SER A 21 -14.58 -3.76 -0.78
CA SER A 21 -15.69 -4.18 0.09
C SER A 21 -15.73 -5.69 0.31
N GLU A 22 -15.50 -6.47 -0.75
CA GLU A 22 -15.57 -7.94 -0.75
C GLU A 22 -14.49 -8.57 0.13
N LEU A 23 -13.41 -7.82 0.39
CA LEU A 23 -12.29 -8.25 1.24
C LEU A 23 -12.26 -7.50 2.59
N ASN A 24 -13.21 -6.60 2.85
CA ASN A 24 -13.17 -5.67 3.99
C ASN A 24 -11.79 -5.01 4.18
N SER A 25 -11.15 -4.63 3.06
CA SER A 25 -9.75 -4.22 3.05
C SER A 25 -9.54 -2.88 2.35
N LEU A 26 -8.50 -2.15 2.78
CA LEU A 26 -8.00 -0.96 2.11
C LEU A 26 -6.71 -1.32 1.35
N ALA A 27 -6.74 -1.21 0.02
CA ALA A 27 -5.56 -1.36 -0.83
C ALA A 27 -4.87 -0.01 -1.03
N LEU A 28 -3.55 0.01 -0.85
CA LEU A 28 -2.67 1.16 -1.04
C LEU A 28 -1.53 0.76 -1.96
N LEU A 29 -1.41 1.41 -3.11
CA LEU A 29 -0.32 1.19 -4.05
C LEU A 29 0.72 2.30 -3.89
N PHE A 30 1.95 1.88 -3.60
CA PHE A 30 3.09 2.75 -3.47
C PHE A 30 4.10 2.49 -4.58
N THR A 31 4.74 3.56 -5.08
CA THR A 31 5.81 3.47 -6.08
C THR A 31 7.08 4.09 -5.53
N HIS A 32 8.20 3.37 -5.57
CA HIS A 32 9.51 3.86 -5.15
C HIS A 32 10.03 4.90 -6.13
N LEU A 33 10.32 6.11 -5.65
CA LEU A 33 10.68 7.25 -6.48
C LEU A 33 11.98 7.06 -7.27
N LYS A 34 12.92 6.26 -6.76
CA LYS A 34 14.24 6.06 -7.39
C LYS A 34 14.28 4.89 -8.36
N THR A 35 13.63 3.78 -8.01
CA THR A 35 13.75 2.51 -8.77
C THR A 35 12.50 2.17 -9.55
N GLY A 36 11.36 2.81 -9.27
CA GLY A 36 10.07 2.44 -9.82
C GLY A 36 9.46 1.16 -9.23
N ALA A 37 10.10 0.54 -8.23
CA ALA A 37 9.57 -0.65 -7.55
C ALA A 37 8.21 -0.34 -6.91
N GLU A 38 7.29 -1.28 -7.00
CA GLU A 38 5.93 -1.12 -6.49
C GLU A 38 5.72 -1.94 -5.22
N VAL A 39 4.94 -1.39 -4.30
CA VAL A 39 4.51 -2.06 -3.07
C VAL A 39 3.01 -1.91 -2.96
N LEU A 40 2.31 -3.05 -2.94
CA LEU A 40 0.90 -3.11 -2.62
C LEU A 40 0.73 -3.45 -1.14
N VAL A 41 0.09 -2.56 -0.40
CA VAL A 41 -0.33 -2.80 0.99
C VAL A 41 -1.82 -3.08 1.00
N VAL A 42 -2.22 -4.16 1.67
CA VAL A 42 -3.63 -4.49 1.93
C VAL A 42 -3.82 -4.40 3.44
N GLU A 43 -4.51 -3.36 3.91
CA GLU A 43 -4.82 -3.13 5.32
C GLU A 43 -6.21 -3.67 5.64
N ASN A 44 -6.31 -4.52 6.66
CA ASN A 44 -7.55 -5.11 7.18
C ASN A 44 -7.40 -5.43 8.68
N ASP A 45 -8.38 -6.11 9.26
CA ASP A 45 -8.43 -6.50 10.68
C ASP A 45 -7.76 -7.85 11.00
N ASP A 46 -7.03 -8.45 10.06
CA ASP A 46 -6.27 -9.68 10.29
C ASP A 46 -4.92 -9.38 10.98
N ASP A 47 -4.65 -10.09 12.07
CA ASP A 47 -3.40 -9.97 12.82
C ASP A 47 -2.21 -10.64 12.13
N ASN A 48 -2.47 -11.60 11.22
CA ASN A 48 -1.46 -12.35 10.49
C ASN A 48 -0.86 -11.52 9.36
N LYS A 49 0.37 -11.05 9.57
CA LYS A 49 1.09 -10.24 8.58
C LYS A 49 1.87 -11.16 7.64
N VAL A 50 1.64 -10.99 6.34
CA VAL A 50 2.36 -11.70 5.28
C VAL A 50 3.11 -10.72 4.38
N PHE A 51 4.21 -11.17 3.80
CA PHE A 51 5.00 -10.42 2.83
C PHE A 51 5.49 -11.35 1.72
N SER A 52 5.48 -10.86 0.49
CA SER A 52 5.95 -11.57 -0.71
C SER A 52 6.67 -10.60 -1.65
N VAL A 53 7.62 -11.12 -2.42
CA VAL A 53 8.41 -10.38 -3.42
C VAL A 53 8.77 -11.33 -4.56
N THR A 54 8.89 -10.81 -5.79
CA THR A 54 9.27 -11.57 -6.99
C THR A 54 10.34 -10.81 -7.77
#